data_AF-A0A7J8G1E0-F1
#
_entry.id   AF-A0A7J8G1E0-F1
#
_cell.length_a   1.000
_cell.length_b   1.000
_cell.length_c   1.000
_cell.angle_alpha   90.00
_cell.angle_beta   90.00
_cell.angle_gamma   90.00
#
_symmetry.space_group_name_H-M   'P 1'
#
loop_
_entity.id
_entity.type
_entity.pdbx_description
1 polymer ?
#
loop_
_entity_poly.entity_id
_entity_poly.type
_entity_poly.pdbx_seq_one_letter_code
_entity_poly.pdbx_strand_id
1 'polypeptide(L)'
;MNQSRSRSDDGGEETAFQDHDHRENERRWQQERLHREEAYYQFINELSDEDYRLMRDHNLLGTPGEITSQELQQRLNGVKEQLASQPTLRNETNNRGGRSRTELFENRSNETQ
;
A
#
# COMPACT_ATOMS: atom_id res chain seq x y z
N MET A 1 19.43 67.88 12.35
CA MET A 1 19.98 66.93 11.36
C MET A 1 19.23 65.61 11.49
N ASN A 2 18.19 65.47 10.66
CA ASN A 2 17.64 64.26 10.02
C ASN A 2 18.28 62.90 10.36
N GLN A 3 17.63 62.14 11.25
CA GLN A 3 17.79 60.68 11.30
C GLN A 3 16.86 60.08 10.24
N SER A 4 17.47 59.54 9.19
CA SER A 4 16.83 59.02 8.00
C SER A 4 15.89 57.85 8.30
N ARG A 5 14.67 57.96 7.77
CA ARG A 5 13.81 56.83 7.41
C ARG A 5 14.55 55.95 6.40
N SER A 6 14.78 54.70 6.74
CA SER A 6 14.90 53.62 5.75
C SER A 6 14.19 52.39 6.31
N ARG A 7 12.87 52.36 6.11
CA ARG A 7 12.17 51.10 5.87
C ARG A 7 12.69 50.60 4.53
N SER A 8 13.35 49.47 4.53
CA SER A 8 13.49 48.60 3.37
C SER A 8 13.31 47.18 3.88
N ASP A 9 12.06 46.92 4.24
CA ASP A 9 11.43 45.61 4.21
C ASP A 9 11.18 45.33 2.73
N ASP A 10 12.17 44.74 2.05
CA ASP A 10 12.14 44.45 0.61
C ASP A 10 13.04 43.24 0.34
N GLY A 11 12.57 42.07 0.73
CA GLY A 11 13.27 40.80 0.52
C GLY A 11 12.38 39.57 0.75
N GLY A 12 11.05 39.77 0.76
CA GLY A 12 10.08 38.73 1.09
C GLY A 12 9.39 38.09 -0.11
N GLU A 13 9.58 38.60 -1.33
CA GLU A 13 8.78 38.17 -2.48
C GLU A 13 9.43 37.09 -3.37
N GLU A 14 10.77 36.95 -3.38
CA GLU A 14 11.45 35.94 -4.20
C GLU A 14 11.46 34.52 -3.59
N THR A 15 11.32 34.40 -2.28
CA THR A 15 11.21 33.09 -1.59
C THR A 15 9.79 32.54 -1.62
N ALA A 16 8.78 33.40 -1.73
CA ALA A 16 7.38 32.99 -1.75
C ALA A 16 7.00 32.25 -3.03
N PHE A 17 7.58 32.61 -4.19
CA PHE A 17 7.34 31.89 -5.46
C PHE A 17 7.95 30.49 -5.45
N GLN A 18 9.18 30.35 -4.95
CA GLN A 18 9.80 29.02 -4.77
C GLN A 18 9.03 28.16 -3.77
N ASP A 19 8.59 28.72 -2.64
CA ASP A 19 7.76 27.98 -1.66
C ASP A 19 6.39 27.60 -2.27
N HIS A 20 5.81 28.45 -3.12
CA HIS A 20 4.57 28.15 -3.84
C HIS A 20 4.75 27.01 -4.83
N ASP A 21 5.81 27.03 -5.65
CA ASP A 21 6.13 25.96 -6.60
C ASP A 21 6.46 24.64 -5.88
N HIS A 22 7.17 24.68 -4.75
CA HIS A 22 7.45 23.49 -3.95
C HIS A 22 6.17 22.91 -3.34
N ARG A 23 5.29 23.75 -2.78
CA ARG A 23 3.97 23.32 -2.28
C ARG A 23 3.08 22.78 -3.39
N GLU A 24 3.12 23.36 -4.57
CA GLU A 24 2.30 22.93 -5.70
C GLU A 24 2.79 21.60 -6.26
N ASN A 25 4.11 21.41 -6.36
CA ASN A 25 4.70 20.11 -6.65
C ASN A 25 4.30 19.09 -5.58
N GLU A 26 4.42 19.41 -4.30
CA GLU A 26 4.02 18.52 -3.22
C GLU A 26 2.55 18.14 -3.31
N ARG A 27 1.64 19.08 -3.61
CA ARG A 27 0.22 18.79 -3.88
C ARG A 27 0.03 17.82 -5.04
N ARG A 28 0.80 17.97 -6.12
CA ARG A 28 0.74 17.08 -7.29
C ARG A 28 1.22 15.67 -6.92
N TRP A 29 2.31 15.55 -6.16
CA TRP A 29 2.80 14.27 -5.64
C TRP A 29 1.77 13.60 -4.71
N GLN A 30 1.12 14.38 -3.83
CA GLN A 30 0.08 13.85 -2.95
C GLN A 30 -1.14 13.39 -3.74
N GLN A 31 -1.59 14.15 -4.75
CA GLN A 31 -2.67 13.73 -5.64
C GLN A 31 -2.31 12.45 -6.40
N GLU A 32 -1.09 12.36 -6.92
CA GLU A 32 -0.67 11.16 -7.65
C GLU A 32 -0.59 9.94 -6.72
N ARG A 33 -0.09 10.11 -5.50
CA ARG A 33 -0.09 9.04 -4.49
C ARG A 33 -1.51 8.61 -4.11
N LEU A 34 -2.44 9.55 -3.95
CA LEU A 34 -3.85 9.26 -3.69
C LEU A 34 -4.50 8.53 -4.87
N HIS A 35 -4.29 8.98 -6.11
CA HIS A 35 -4.81 8.28 -7.29
C HIS A 35 -4.29 6.84 -7.38
N ARG A 36 -3.01 6.62 -7.05
CA ARG A 36 -2.45 5.26 -6.99
C ARG A 36 -3.15 4.43 -5.90
N GLU A 37 -3.42 5.01 -4.75
CA GLU A 37 -4.13 4.36 -3.64
C GLU A 37 -5.61 4.07 -3.97
N GLU A 38 -6.32 4.98 -4.64
CA GLU A 38 -7.70 4.74 -5.08
C GLU A 38 -7.76 3.60 -6.11
N ALA A 39 -6.87 3.64 -7.12
CA ALA A 39 -6.75 2.58 -8.12
C ALA A 39 -6.33 1.25 -7.49
N TYR A 40 -5.52 1.28 -6.43
CA TYR A 40 -5.16 0.11 -5.63
C TYR A 40 -6.41 -0.56 -5.08
N TYR A 41 -7.20 0.16 -4.28
CA TYR A 41 -8.39 -0.41 -3.66
C TYR A 41 -9.44 -0.83 -4.70
N GLN A 42 -9.57 -0.08 -5.79
CA GLN A 42 -10.44 -0.47 -6.90
C GLN A 42 -10.00 -1.79 -7.52
N PHE A 43 -8.71 -1.95 -7.83
CA PHE A 43 -8.16 -3.20 -8.37
C PHE A 43 -8.36 -4.37 -7.41
N ILE A 44 -8.13 -4.19 -6.11
CA ILE A 44 -8.39 -5.22 -5.09
C ILE A 44 -9.87 -5.61 -5.03
N ASN A 45 -10.78 -4.64 -5.15
CA ASN A 45 -12.22 -4.92 -5.15
C ASN A 45 -12.70 -5.62 -6.44
N GLU A 46 -12.04 -5.36 -7.57
CA GLU A 46 -12.33 -5.97 -8.87
C GLU A 46 -11.61 -7.32 -9.08
N LEU A 47 -10.65 -7.67 -8.20
CA LEU A 47 -9.93 -8.94 -8.22
C LEU A 47 -10.84 -10.11 -7.81
N SER A 48 -10.58 -11.28 -8.41
CA SER A 48 -11.20 -12.53 -7.96
C SER A 48 -10.64 -12.96 -6.61
N ASP A 49 -11.42 -13.71 -5.83
CA ASP A 49 -10.94 -14.28 -4.54
C ASP A 49 -9.69 -15.14 -4.71
N GLU A 50 -9.58 -15.88 -5.82
CA GLU A 50 -8.41 -16.70 -6.14
C GLU A 50 -7.18 -15.85 -6.41
N ASP A 51 -7.32 -14.79 -7.24
CA ASP A 51 -6.24 -13.87 -7.53
C ASP A 51 -5.84 -13.06 -6.29
N TYR A 52 -6.79 -12.63 -5.47
CA TYR A 52 -6.53 -11.93 -4.20
C TYR A 52 -5.71 -12.79 -3.24
N ARG A 53 -6.11 -14.06 -3.04
CA ARG A 53 -5.34 -15.01 -2.22
C ARG A 53 -3.95 -15.23 -2.79
N LEU A 54 -3.84 -15.37 -4.11
CA LEU A 54 -2.55 -15.58 -4.76
C LEU A 54 -1.61 -14.37 -4.52
N MET A 55 -2.10 -13.16 -4.74
CA MET A 55 -1.32 -11.95 -4.48
C MET A 55 -0.96 -11.79 -3.00
N ARG A 56 -1.87 -12.17 -2.09
CA ARG A 56 -1.62 -12.15 -0.64
C ARG A 56 -0.57 -13.17 -0.22
N ASP A 57 -0.69 -14.41 -0.67
CA ASP A 57 0.20 -15.52 -0.32
C ASP A 57 1.62 -15.31 -0.86
N HIS A 58 1.72 -14.68 -2.03
CA HIS A 58 3.00 -14.27 -2.63
C HIS A 58 3.43 -12.85 -2.23
N ASN A 59 2.73 -12.23 -1.27
CA ASN A 59 3.07 -10.93 -0.70
C ASN A 59 3.21 -9.79 -1.75
N LEU A 60 2.47 -9.90 -2.86
CA LEU A 60 2.50 -8.99 -4.01
C LEU A 60 1.74 -7.69 -3.78
N LEU A 61 0.84 -7.69 -2.79
CA LEU A 61 -0.08 -6.59 -2.49
C LEU A 61 0.61 -5.31 -1.99
N GLY A 62 1.86 -5.36 -1.52
CA GLY A 62 2.67 -4.15 -1.22
C GLY A 62 2.00 -3.10 -0.32
N THR A 63 2.53 -1.87 -0.36
CA THR A 63 1.96 -0.70 0.33
C THR A 63 1.03 0.08 -0.62
N PRO A 64 -0.23 0.36 -0.23
CA PRO A 64 -1.12 1.24 -1.00
C PRO A 64 -0.49 2.63 -1.20
N GLY A 65 -0.62 3.18 -2.42
CA GLY A 65 -0.05 4.47 -2.80
C GLY A 65 1.41 4.42 -3.26
N GLU A 66 2.16 3.36 -2.95
CA GLU A 66 3.49 3.10 -3.54
C GLU A 66 3.39 2.22 -4.78
N ILE A 67 2.62 1.13 -4.68
CA ILE A 67 2.41 0.21 -5.80
C ILE A 67 1.25 0.66 -6.68
N THR A 68 1.46 0.64 -7.99
CA THR A 68 0.42 0.95 -8.97
C THR A 68 -0.47 -0.27 -9.26
N SER A 69 -1.71 -0.04 -9.69
CA SER A 69 -2.60 -1.13 -10.14
C SER A 69 -2.00 -1.94 -11.29
N GLN A 70 -1.25 -1.28 -12.17
CA GLN A 70 -0.54 -1.94 -13.27
C GLN A 70 0.58 -2.88 -12.76
N GLU A 71 1.34 -2.47 -11.73
CA GLU A 71 2.35 -3.35 -11.12
C GLU A 71 1.73 -4.53 -10.38
N LEU A 72 0.61 -4.31 -9.70
CA LEU A 72 -0.17 -5.40 -9.10
C LEU A 72 -0.56 -6.44 -10.16
N GLN A 73 -1.04 -5.98 -11.30
CA GLN A 73 -1.44 -6.85 -12.40
C GLN A 73 -0.26 -7.58 -13.04
N GLN A 74 0.89 -6.91 -13.23
CA GLN A 74 2.11 -7.56 -13.73
C GLN A 74 2.62 -8.64 -12.77
N ARG A 75 2.64 -8.35 -11.46
CA ARG A 75 3.02 -9.32 -10.43
C ARG A 75 2.07 -10.51 -10.41
N LEU A 76 0.76 -10.25 -10.47
CA LEU A 76 -0.25 -11.30 -10.54
C LEU A 76 -0.04 -12.19 -11.76
N ASN A 77 0.09 -11.61 -12.96
CA ASN A 77 0.33 -12.36 -14.20
C ASN A 77 1.61 -13.18 -14.13
N GLY A 78 2.71 -12.59 -13.62
CA GLY A 78 3.98 -13.30 -13.46
C GLY A 78 3.88 -14.52 -12.53
N VAL A 79 3.08 -14.45 -11.45
CA VAL A 79 2.83 -15.60 -10.58
C VAL A 79 1.89 -16.61 -11.26
N LYS A 80 0.84 -16.14 -11.96
CA LYS A 80 -0.07 -17.02 -12.72
C LYS A 80 0.68 -17.81 -13.80
N GLU A 81 1.62 -17.19 -14.52
CA GLU A 81 2.47 -17.87 -15.50
C GLU A 81 3.44 -18.86 -14.86
N GLN A 82 4.00 -18.53 -13.69
CA GLN A 82 4.85 -19.46 -12.94
C GLN A 82 4.06 -20.69 -12.48
N LEU A 83 2.83 -20.51 -12.00
CA LEU A 83 1.93 -21.62 -11.64
C LEU A 83 1.47 -22.43 -12.85
N ALA A 84 1.23 -21.78 -13.99
CA ALA A 84 0.93 -22.48 -15.24
C ALA A 84 2.14 -23.34 -15.69
N SER A 85 3.35 -22.87 -15.43
CA SER A 85 4.60 -23.58 -15.74
C SER A 85 4.97 -24.65 -14.71
N GLN A 86 4.50 -24.54 -13.46
CA GLN A 86 4.64 -25.55 -12.40
C GLN A 86 3.28 -25.87 -11.76
N PRO A 87 2.53 -26.86 -12.28
CA PRO A 87 1.24 -27.26 -11.71
C PRO A 87 1.35 -27.91 -10.32
N THR A 88 2.56 -28.28 -9.87
CA THR A 88 2.82 -28.97 -8.59
C THR A 88 2.66 -28.06 -7.37
N LEU A 89 2.85 -26.75 -7.49
CA LEU A 89 2.74 -25.80 -6.37
C LEU A 89 1.30 -25.38 -6.04
N ARG A 90 0.37 -25.60 -6.97
CA ARG A 90 -1.05 -25.20 -6.83
C ARG A 90 -1.76 -25.91 -5.67
N ASN A 91 -1.22 -27.01 -5.17
CA ASN A 91 -1.80 -27.77 -4.06
C ASN A 91 -1.27 -27.35 -2.66
N GLU A 92 -0.17 -26.58 -2.59
CA GLU A 92 0.48 -26.26 -1.31
C GLU A 92 0.05 -24.91 -0.72
N THR A 93 -0.48 -23.99 -1.53
CA THR A 93 -0.99 -22.69 -1.05
C THR A 93 -2.37 -22.80 -0.39
N ASN A 94 -3.25 -23.68 -0.88
CA ASN A 94 -4.57 -23.91 -0.29
C ASN A 94 -4.54 -24.47 1.15
N ASN A 95 -3.42 -25.02 1.62
CA ASN A 95 -3.32 -25.63 2.95
C ASN A 95 -2.79 -24.70 4.05
N ARG A 96 -2.28 -23.51 3.73
CA ARG A 96 -1.74 -22.57 4.75
C ARG A 96 -2.74 -21.56 5.32
N GLY A 97 -4.02 -21.65 4.95
CA GLY A 97 -5.09 -20.76 5.46
C GLY A 97 -6.04 -21.37 6.49
N GLY A 98 -5.87 -22.64 6.89
CA GLY A 98 -6.91 -23.41 7.58
C GLY A 98 -6.62 -23.86 9.01
N ARG A 99 -5.74 -23.20 9.76
CA ARG A 99 -5.55 -23.50 11.19
C ARG A 99 -5.69 -22.26 12.04
N SER A 100 -6.93 -21.76 12.11
CA SER A 100 -7.42 -21.15 13.34
C SER A 100 -7.32 -22.22 14.43
N ARG A 101 -6.15 -22.32 15.07
CA ARG A 101 -5.97 -23.00 16.34
C ARG A 101 -6.65 -22.13 17.39
N THR A 102 -7.97 -22.10 17.38
CA THR A 102 -8.75 -21.78 18.57
C THR A 102 -8.54 -22.96 19.50
N GLU A 103 -7.46 -22.89 20.28
CA GLU A 103 -7.23 -23.79 21.39
C GLU A 103 -8.42 -23.66 22.35
N LEU A 104 -9.18 -24.75 22.40
CA LEU A 104 -10.18 -25.07 23.38
C LEU A 104 -9.59 -24.87 24.77
N PHE A 105 -9.87 -23.72 25.39
CA PHE A 105 -9.86 -23.59 26.84
C PHE A 105 -11.16 -24.18 27.38
N GLU A 106 -11.31 -25.49 27.23
CA GLU A 106 -12.37 -26.22 27.88
C GLU A 106 -11.79 -27.51 28.44
N ASN A 107 -12.03 -27.71 29.74
CA ASN A 107 -11.85 -28.93 30.50
C ASN A 107 -10.46 -29.17 31.14
N ARG A 108 -10.32 -28.60 32.35
CA ARG A 108 -9.80 -29.37 33.47
C ARG A 108 -10.47 -28.95 34.78
N SER A 109 -11.73 -29.39 34.94
CA SER A 109 -12.34 -29.61 36.25
C SER A 109 -12.31 -31.10 36.52
N ASN A 110 -11.30 -31.58 37.24
CA ASN A 110 -11.34 -32.91 37.84
C ASN A 110 -10.53 -32.89 39.15
N GLU A 111 -11.26 -32.64 40.23
CA GLU A 111 -11.07 -33.15 41.60
C GLU A 111 -10.38 -34.53 41.67
N THR A 112 -9.43 -34.74 42.59
CA THR A 112 -9.30 -35.98 43.40
C THR A 112 -8.28 -35.80 44.56
N GLN A 113 -8.80 -36.02 45.78
CA GLN A 113 -8.20 -36.38 47.09
C GLN A 113 -7.31 -35.40 47.86
#